data_AF-A0AAV5TG45-F1
#
_entry.id   AF-A0AAV5TG45-F1
#
_cell.length_a   1.000
_cell.length_b   1.000
_cell.length_c   1.000
_cell.angle_alpha   90.00
_cell.angle_beta   90.00
_cell.angle_gamma   90.00
#
_symmetry.space_group_name_H-M   'P 1'
#
loop_
_entity.id
_entity.type
_entity.pdbx_description
1 polymer ?
#
loop_
_entity_poly.entity_id
_entity_poly.type
_entity_poly.pdbx_seq_one_letter_code
_entity_poly.pdbx_strand_id
1 'polypeptide(L)'
;MGDHGLRFGWLAEDPIGERDISNPMLMISVPRFLRYDTEMMANLQHNSGQLLTHFDTHATFVDIVETFSRKEPSNFSQTVHKLDLKGSSLLRPLPDEPRSCKTLPIPPQYCICETAKEQLNVTDQHAAIGRAVPAFLNELLTKHQYDDLCAELQLDKLMKLIRIEGSAEVYEVTVRLRPGGGIFHTFVMGTDGEYSVIVPDVPRLNKYGNKGFCINKQELWPFCFCKKYLPKA
;
A
#
# COMPACT_ATOMS: atom_id res chain seq x y z
N MET A 1 -4.81 -11.07 -12.82
CA MET A 1 -4.53 -9.88 -11.99
C MET A 1 -3.43 -10.24 -11.03
N GLY A 2 -2.39 -9.42 -10.93
CA GLY A 2 -1.45 -9.48 -9.81
C GLY A 2 -2.02 -8.80 -8.58
N ASP A 3 -1.56 -9.19 -7.40
CA ASP A 3 -1.79 -8.51 -6.13
C ASP A 3 -0.64 -7.55 -5.77
N HIS A 4 0.58 -7.90 -6.17
CA HIS A 4 1.78 -7.06 -6.06
C HIS A 4 2.87 -7.49 -7.06
N GLY A 5 3.92 -6.67 -7.23
CA GLY A 5 5.16 -7.04 -7.93
C GLY A 5 6.09 -7.97 -7.12
N LEU A 6 7.35 -8.12 -7.53
CA LEU A 6 8.29 -9.02 -6.83
C LEU A 6 8.77 -8.44 -5.49
N ARG A 7 8.34 -9.04 -4.37
CA ARG A 7 8.61 -8.53 -3.00
C ARG A 7 9.98 -8.85 -2.40
N PHE A 8 10.76 -9.74 -3.01
CA PHE A 8 12.01 -10.22 -2.41
C PHE A 8 13.11 -10.40 -3.45
N GLY A 9 14.36 -10.30 -2.97
CA GLY A 9 15.56 -10.44 -3.79
C GLY A 9 16.10 -9.09 -4.25
N TRP A 10 17.22 -9.12 -4.98
CA TRP A 10 17.95 -7.92 -5.39
C TRP A 10 17.09 -6.94 -6.20
N LEU A 11 16.11 -7.43 -6.98
CA LEU A 11 15.23 -6.57 -7.76
C LEU A 11 14.29 -5.76 -6.87
N ALA A 12 13.84 -6.30 -5.73
CA ALA A 12 12.99 -5.58 -4.78
C ALA A 12 13.72 -4.43 -4.04
N GLU A 13 15.05 -4.43 -4.09
CA GLU A 13 15.91 -3.37 -3.55
C GLU A 13 16.28 -2.32 -4.62
N ASP A 14 15.95 -2.58 -5.90
CA ASP A 14 16.14 -1.64 -6.99
C ASP A 14 14.96 -0.65 -7.05
N PRO A 15 15.18 0.65 -7.34
CA PRO A 15 14.10 1.64 -7.42
C PRO A 15 12.96 1.26 -8.37
N ILE A 16 13.24 0.52 -9.45
CA ILE A 16 12.21 0.03 -10.37
C ILE A 16 11.38 -1.07 -9.71
N GLY A 17 12.02 -2.01 -9.01
CA GLY A 17 11.31 -3.08 -8.32
C GLY A 17 10.54 -2.59 -7.10
N GLU A 18 11.05 -1.58 -6.38
CA GLU A 18 10.30 -0.89 -5.32
C GLU A 18 8.97 -0.33 -5.87
N ARG A 19 8.98 0.26 -7.08
CA ARG A 19 7.75 0.72 -7.75
C ARG A 19 6.86 -0.43 -8.20
N ASP A 20 7.44 -1.49 -8.75
CA ASP A 20 6.73 -2.67 -9.27
C ASP A 20 5.93 -3.39 -8.18
N ILE A 21 6.45 -3.45 -6.94
CA ILE A 21 5.74 -4.02 -5.78
C ILE A 21 4.36 -3.38 -5.60
N SER A 22 4.24 -2.07 -5.83
CA SER A 22 3.01 -1.28 -5.68
C SER A 22 2.26 -1.06 -7.02
N ASN A 23 2.72 -1.67 -8.12
CA ASN A 23 2.12 -1.51 -9.45
C ASN A 23 1.74 -2.86 -10.09
N PRO A 24 0.79 -3.62 -9.50
CA PRO A 24 0.42 -4.93 -10.02
C PRO A 24 -0.22 -4.88 -11.40
N MET A 25 0.07 -5.89 -12.23
CA MET A 25 -0.47 -5.98 -13.59
C MET A 25 -1.92 -6.50 -13.63
N LEU A 26 -2.80 -5.79 -14.35
CA LEU A 26 -4.12 -6.26 -14.77
C LEU A 26 -4.13 -6.48 -16.29
N MET A 27 -4.60 -7.64 -16.72
CA MET A 27 -4.83 -7.95 -18.14
C MET A 27 -6.28 -8.36 -18.33
N ILE A 28 -6.93 -7.78 -19.33
CA ILE A 28 -8.34 -8.04 -19.66
C ILE A 28 -8.40 -8.66 -21.05
N SER A 29 -9.12 -9.77 -21.18
CA SER A 29 -9.42 -10.40 -22.47
C SER A 29 -10.92 -10.37 -22.71
N VAL A 30 -11.33 -9.59 -23.70
CA VAL A 30 -12.75 -9.45 -24.04
C VAL A 30 -13.19 -10.65 -24.91
N PRO A 31 -14.32 -11.31 -24.61
CA PRO A 31 -14.88 -12.36 -25.46
C PRO A 31 -15.07 -11.90 -26.90
N ARG A 32 -14.77 -12.75 -27.90
CA ARG A 32 -14.81 -12.36 -29.32
C ARG A 32 -16.12 -11.72 -29.74
N PHE A 33 -17.24 -12.27 -29.28
CA PHE A 33 -18.57 -11.75 -29.59
C PHE A 33 -18.87 -10.41 -28.94
N LEU A 34 -18.09 -9.90 -27.98
CA LEU A 34 -18.29 -8.55 -27.43
C LEU A 34 -17.35 -7.50 -28.06
N ARG A 35 -16.38 -7.93 -28.87
CA ARG A 35 -15.39 -7.02 -29.47
C ARG A 35 -15.96 -6.15 -30.60
N TYR A 36 -17.20 -6.42 -31.04
CA TYR A 36 -17.86 -5.56 -32.02
C TYR A 36 -18.33 -4.23 -31.41
N ASP A 37 -18.44 -4.16 -30.07
CA ASP A 37 -18.84 -2.94 -29.38
C ASP A 37 -17.67 -1.95 -29.36
N THR A 38 -17.69 -1.00 -30.31
CA THR A 38 -16.58 -0.08 -30.52
C THR A 38 -16.40 0.89 -29.36
N GLU A 39 -17.46 1.25 -28.66
CA GLU A 39 -17.40 2.17 -27.52
C GLU A 39 -16.75 1.48 -26.32
N MET A 40 -17.23 0.29 -25.95
CA MET A 40 -16.64 -0.49 -24.85
C MET A 40 -15.17 -0.79 -25.12
N MET A 41 -14.82 -1.17 -26.35
CA MET A 41 -13.42 -1.45 -26.73
C MET A 41 -12.55 -0.18 -26.70
N ALA A 42 -13.08 0.96 -27.15
CA ALA A 42 -12.36 2.24 -27.08
C ALA A 42 -12.13 2.69 -25.63
N ASN A 43 -13.15 2.55 -24.76
CA ASN A 43 -13.04 2.83 -23.34
C ASN A 43 -11.96 1.97 -22.69
N LEU A 44 -11.96 0.66 -22.91
CA LEU A 44 -10.94 -0.25 -22.37
C LEU A 44 -9.52 0.15 -22.81
N GLN A 45 -9.35 0.48 -24.09
CA GLN A 45 -8.05 0.90 -24.63
C GLN A 45 -7.60 2.23 -24.02
N HIS A 46 -8.49 3.22 -23.94
CA HIS A 46 -8.18 4.53 -23.35
C HIS A 46 -7.87 4.40 -21.86
N ASN A 47 -8.71 3.70 -21.10
CA ASN A 47 -8.61 3.54 -19.67
C ASN A 47 -7.35 2.76 -19.25
N SER A 48 -6.83 1.87 -20.11
CA SER A 48 -5.57 1.16 -19.85
C SER A 48 -4.35 2.07 -19.70
N GLY A 49 -4.41 3.30 -20.21
CA GLY A 49 -3.36 4.31 -20.06
C GLY A 49 -3.52 5.23 -18.84
N GLN A 50 -4.51 4.98 -17.98
CA GLN A 50 -4.83 5.83 -16.83
C GLN A 50 -4.30 5.25 -15.52
N LEU A 51 -4.23 6.06 -14.47
CA LEU A 51 -3.98 5.58 -13.12
C LEU A 51 -5.24 4.84 -12.60
N LEU A 52 -5.12 3.52 -12.41
CA LEU A 52 -6.20 2.64 -12.00
C LEU A 52 -5.91 2.01 -10.63
N THR A 53 -6.97 1.58 -9.96
CA THR A 53 -6.93 0.86 -8.68
C THR A 53 -7.73 -0.43 -8.76
N HIS A 54 -7.54 -1.33 -7.79
CA HIS A 54 -8.40 -2.50 -7.66
C HIS A 54 -9.87 -2.15 -7.35
N PHE A 55 -10.17 -0.93 -6.89
CA PHE A 55 -11.56 -0.47 -6.77
C PHE A 55 -12.22 -0.29 -8.14
N ASP A 56 -11.47 0.14 -9.16
CA ASP A 56 -11.97 0.21 -10.55
C ASP A 56 -12.19 -1.19 -11.12
N THR A 57 -11.31 -2.14 -10.77
CA THR A 57 -11.51 -3.56 -11.14
C THR A 57 -12.79 -4.11 -10.51
N HIS A 58 -13.02 -3.86 -9.23
CA HIS A 58 -14.25 -4.24 -8.55
C HIS A 58 -15.48 -3.58 -9.20
N ALA A 59 -15.43 -2.28 -9.47
CA ALA A 59 -16.52 -1.56 -10.12
C ALA A 59 -16.81 -2.09 -11.54
N THR A 60 -15.77 -2.51 -12.26
CA THR A 60 -15.88 -3.18 -13.57
C THR A 60 -16.63 -4.50 -13.45
N PHE A 61 -16.35 -5.33 -12.44
CA PHE A 61 -17.09 -6.57 -12.24
C PHE A 61 -18.56 -6.33 -11.91
N VAL A 62 -18.86 -5.35 -11.07
CA VAL A 62 -20.24 -4.97 -10.76
C VAL A 62 -20.96 -4.49 -12.03
N ASP A 63 -20.31 -3.68 -12.85
CA ASP A 63 -20.86 -3.21 -14.14
C ASP A 63 -21.07 -4.34 -15.14
N ILE A 64 -20.16 -5.32 -15.23
CA ILE A 64 -20.35 -6.53 -16.04
C ILE A 64 -21.62 -7.27 -15.61
N VAL A 65 -21.77 -7.55 -14.32
CA VAL A 65 -22.93 -8.30 -13.80
C VAL A 65 -24.22 -7.55 -14.13
N GLU A 66 -24.29 -6.24 -13.88
CA GLU A 66 -25.50 -5.47 -14.15
C GLU A 66 -25.79 -5.30 -15.63
N THR A 67 -24.76 -5.06 -16.45
CA THR A 67 -24.90 -4.86 -17.89
C THR A 67 -25.41 -6.11 -18.58
N PHE A 68 -24.82 -7.27 -18.28
CA PHE A 68 -25.13 -8.51 -18.97
C PHE A 68 -26.24 -9.34 -18.31
N SER A 69 -26.71 -8.95 -17.12
CA SER A 69 -27.92 -9.55 -16.51
C SER A 69 -29.22 -8.86 -16.97
N ARG A 70 -29.13 -7.64 -17.51
CA ARG A 70 -30.29 -6.92 -18.07
C ARG A 70 -30.57 -7.42 -19.49
N LYS A 71 -31.84 -7.36 -19.90
CA LYS A 71 -32.27 -7.69 -21.29
C LYS A 71 -32.03 -6.53 -22.27
N GLU A 72 -31.91 -5.31 -21.76
CA GLU A 72 -31.74 -4.12 -22.58
C GLU A 72 -30.26 -3.86 -22.92
N PRO A 73 -29.96 -3.34 -24.11
CA PRO A 73 -28.60 -2.92 -24.46
C PRO A 73 -28.07 -1.86 -23.49
N SER A 74 -26.81 -2.00 -23.08
CA SER A 74 -26.13 -0.98 -22.30
C SER A 74 -25.52 0.08 -23.22
N ASN A 75 -25.62 1.35 -22.81
CA ASN A 75 -24.92 2.44 -23.47
C ASN A 75 -23.52 2.60 -22.86
N PHE A 76 -22.46 2.30 -23.60
CA PHE A 76 -21.08 2.40 -23.12
C PHE A 76 -20.46 3.78 -23.30
N SER A 77 -21.12 4.73 -23.97
CA SER A 77 -20.65 6.12 -24.11
C SER A 77 -20.77 6.97 -22.85
N GLN A 78 -21.47 6.49 -21.80
CA GLN A 78 -21.75 7.26 -20.60
C GLN A 78 -20.94 6.78 -19.40
N THR A 79 -20.35 7.75 -18.68
CA THR A 79 -19.81 7.55 -17.34
C THR A 79 -20.92 7.09 -16.41
N VAL A 80 -20.67 6.03 -15.64
CA VAL A 80 -21.61 5.54 -14.63
C VAL A 80 -21.02 5.74 -13.25
N HIS A 81 -21.67 6.60 -12.46
CA HIS A 81 -21.32 6.83 -11.08
C HIS A 81 -22.25 6.02 -10.16
N LYS A 82 -21.67 5.20 -9.30
CA LYS A 82 -22.39 4.44 -8.28
C LYS A 82 -21.93 4.90 -6.90
N LEU A 83 -22.84 5.48 -6.12
CA LEU A 83 -22.54 6.09 -4.82
C LEU A 83 -21.84 5.12 -3.85
N ASP A 84 -22.15 3.82 -3.93
CA ASP A 84 -21.60 2.80 -3.03
C ASP A 84 -20.26 2.21 -3.52
N LEU A 85 -19.76 2.62 -4.69
CA LEU A 85 -18.50 2.13 -5.24
C LEU A 85 -17.40 3.18 -5.14
N LYS A 86 -16.23 2.73 -4.70
CA LYS A 86 -15.01 3.56 -4.59
C LYS A 86 -14.25 3.73 -5.90
N GLY A 87 -14.66 3.06 -6.96
CA GLY A 87 -13.98 3.04 -8.26
C GLY A 87 -14.96 3.12 -9.42
N SER A 88 -14.41 3.24 -10.62
CA SER A 88 -15.16 3.41 -11.86
C SER A 88 -14.96 2.21 -12.79
N SER A 89 -16.00 1.83 -13.53
CA SER A 89 -15.91 0.72 -14.48
C SER A 89 -14.97 1.04 -15.64
N LEU A 90 -14.09 0.11 -15.98
CA LEU A 90 -13.17 0.21 -17.11
C LEU A 90 -13.87 0.04 -18.47
N LEU A 91 -15.12 -0.43 -18.48
CA LEU A 91 -15.93 -0.59 -19.71
C LEU A 91 -16.56 0.73 -20.18
N ARG A 92 -16.46 1.79 -19.37
CA ARG A 92 -17.12 3.08 -19.57
C ARG A 92 -16.09 4.21 -19.50
N PRO A 93 -16.42 5.43 -19.96
CA PRO A 93 -15.56 6.58 -19.71
C PRO A 93 -15.35 6.74 -18.21
N LEU A 94 -14.10 7.04 -17.82
CA LEU A 94 -13.79 7.40 -16.44
C LEU A 94 -14.31 8.81 -16.15
N PRO A 95 -14.53 9.16 -14.87
CA PRO A 95 -14.86 10.53 -14.48
C PRO A 95 -13.79 11.52 -14.96
N ASP A 96 -14.21 12.76 -15.27
CA ASP A 96 -13.34 13.80 -15.84
C ASP A 96 -12.31 14.34 -14.84
N GLU A 97 -12.47 14.05 -13.55
CA GLU A 97 -11.55 14.50 -12.51
C GLU A 97 -10.16 13.88 -12.69
N PRO A 98 -9.08 14.67 -12.49
CA PRO A 98 -7.72 14.17 -12.57
C PRO A 98 -7.49 13.00 -11.61
N ARG A 99 -6.97 11.89 -12.13
CA ARG A 99 -6.66 10.68 -11.35
C ARG A 99 -5.25 10.76 -10.79
N SER A 100 -5.13 10.78 -9.46
CA SER A 100 -3.86 10.89 -8.72
C SER A 100 -3.97 10.18 -7.37
N CYS A 101 -2.86 10.01 -6.65
CA CYS A 101 -2.91 9.50 -5.27
C CYS A 101 -3.69 10.41 -4.30
N LYS A 102 -4.00 11.66 -4.67
CA LYS A 102 -4.83 12.56 -3.86
C LYS A 102 -6.33 12.40 -4.13
N THR A 103 -6.69 11.97 -5.33
CA THR A 103 -8.09 11.89 -5.78
C THR A 103 -8.62 10.47 -5.80
N LEU A 104 -7.74 9.48 -5.85
CA LEU A 104 -8.08 8.07 -5.74
C LEU A 104 -7.81 7.55 -4.32
N PRO A 105 -8.53 6.51 -3.87
CA PRO A 105 -8.33 5.88 -2.56
C PRO A 105 -7.07 5.00 -2.53
N ILE A 106 -5.92 5.58 -2.88
CA ILE A 106 -4.60 4.95 -2.87
C ILE A 106 -3.90 5.37 -1.58
N PRO A 107 -3.63 4.44 -0.65
CA PRO A 107 -2.85 4.77 0.54
C PRO A 107 -1.46 5.32 0.16
N PRO A 108 -0.90 6.30 0.90
CA PRO A 108 0.37 6.93 0.56
C PRO A 108 1.54 5.96 0.33
N GLN A 109 1.58 4.86 1.09
CA GLN A 109 2.61 3.82 0.95
C GLN A 109 2.51 2.98 -0.33
N TYR A 110 1.38 3.03 -1.02
CA TYR A 110 1.17 2.40 -2.33
C TYR A 110 1.15 3.42 -3.47
N CYS A 111 1.39 4.70 -3.16
CA CYS A 111 1.43 5.74 -4.18
C CYS A 111 2.71 5.63 -5.01
N ILE A 112 2.56 5.37 -6.30
CA ILE A 112 3.67 5.33 -7.26
C ILE A 112 3.92 6.69 -7.95
N CYS A 113 3.09 7.70 -7.68
CA CYS A 113 3.28 9.03 -8.25
C CYS A 113 4.57 9.68 -7.72
N GLU A 114 5.29 10.36 -8.59
CA GLU A 114 6.53 11.04 -8.23
C GLU A 114 6.22 12.32 -7.44
N THR A 115 6.50 12.28 -6.13
CA THR A 115 6.58 13.49 -5.30
C THR A 115 8.04 13.91 -5.19
N ALA A 116 8.29 15.22 -5.09
CA ALA A 116 9.63 15.70 -4.80
C ALA A 116 10.06 15.26 -3.39
N LYS A 117 11.29 14.75 -3.30
CA LYS A 117 11.82 14.03 -2.15
C LYS A 117 13.24 14.50 -1.90
N GLU A 118 13.56 14.79 -0.65
CA GLU A 118 14.91 15.14 -0.20
C GLU A 118 15.44 14.05 0.71
N GLN A 119 16.53 13.41 0.32
CA GLN A 119 17.20 12.44 1.17
C GLN A 119 18.04 13.16 2.23
N LEU A 120 17.75 12.90 3.50
CA LEU A 120 18.45 13.50 4.63
C LEU A 120 19.55 12.57 5.17
N ASN A 121 20.64 13.16 5.64
CA ASN A 121 21.65 12.44 6.40
C ASN A 121 21.13 12.15 7.81
N VAL A 122 21.08 10.86 8.19
CA VAL A 122 20.63 10.45 9.52
C VAL A 122 21.65 10.88 10.58
N THR A 123 21.16 11.57 11.60
CA THR A 123 21.91 12.03 12.79
C THR A 123 21.13 11.73 14.05
N ASP A 124 21.74 11.87 15.23
CA ASP A 124 21.08 11.61 16.51
C ASP A 124 19.83 12.48 16.76
N GLN A 125 19.76 13.67 16.14
CA GLN A 125 18.59 14.55 16.20
C GLN A 125 17.34 13.89 15.60
N HIS A 126 17.50 12.96 14.65
CA HIS A 126 16.40 12.27 13.98
C HIS A 126 15.92 11.02 14.71
N ALA A 127 16.51 10.67 15.86
CA ALA A 127 16.19 9.43 16.57
C ALA A 127 14.73 9.36 17.03
N ALA A 128 14.09 10.50 17.30
CA ALA A 128 12.67 10.57 17.67
C ALA A 128 11.75 10.11 16.53
N ILE A 129 12.06 10.49 15.27
CA ILE A 129 11.32 10.05 14.08
C ILE A 129 11.34 8.53 13.97
N GLY A 130 12.53 7.92 14.12
CA GLY A 130 12.67 6.46 14.06
C GLY A 130 11.94 5.73 15.21
N ARG A 131 11.86 6.35 16.40
CA ARG A 131 11.18 5.75 17.58
C ARG A 131 9.66 5.77 17.48
N ALA A 132 9.08 6.60 16.62
CA ALA A 132 7.63 6.59 16.37
C ALA A 132 7.15 5.24 15.80
N VAL A 133 7.99 4.57 15.01
CA VAL A 133 7.63 3.30 14.35
C VAL A 133 7.44 2.14 15.34
N PRO A 134 8.41 1.78 16.20
CA PRO A 134 8.19 0.74 17.20
C PRO A 134 7.10 1.12 18.20
N ALA A 135 6.96 2.40 18.56
CA ALA A 135 5.86 2.85 19.43
C ALA A 135 4.49 2.51 18.84
N PHE A 136 4.25 2.88 17.57
CA PHE A 136 3.04 2.54 16.84
C PHE A 136 2.79 1.03 16.75
N LEU A 137 3.83 0.25 16.40
CA LEU A 137 3.69 -1.21 16.26
C LEU A 137 3.41 -1.92 17.59
N ASN A 138 4.05 -1.48 18.68
CA ASN A 138 3.79 -2.01 20.01
C ASN A 138 2.37 -1.67 20.47
N GLU A 139 1.91 -0.44 20.26
CA GLU A 139 0.53 -0.04 20.56
C GLU A 139 -0.49 -0.87 19.77
N LEU A 140 -0.22 -1.15 18.49
CA LEU A 140 -1.05 -2.03 17.67
C LEU A 140 -1.13 -3.45 18.24
N LEU A 141 -0.02 -4.01 18.72
CA LEU A 141 0.01 -5.32 19.36
C LEU A 141 -0.74 -5.33 20.70
N THR A 142 -0.57 -4.31 21.53
CA THR A 142 -1.29 -4.15 22.80
C THR A 142 -2.79 -4.00 22.59
N LYS A 143 -3.22 -3.20 21.61
CA LYS A 143 -4.64 -3.06 21.24
C LYS A 143 -5.29 -4.38 20.85
N HIS A 144 -4.50 -5.31 20.30
CA HIS A 144 -4.91 -6.67 19.97
C HIS A 144 -4.60 -7.71 21.05
N GLN A 145 -4.17 -7.29 22.24
CA GLN A 145 -3.89 -8.15 23.41
C GLN A 145 -2.79 -9.19 23.13
N TYR A 146 -1.76 -8.80 22.37
CA TYR A 146 -0.62 -9.67 22.04
C TYR A 146 0.69 -9.26 22.71
N ASP A 147 0.68 -8.22 23.54
CA ASP A 147 1.84 -7.71 24.29
C ASP A 147 2.41 -8.72 25.28
N ASP A 148 1.62 -9.69 25.75
CA ASP A 148 2.12 -10.80 26.57
C ASP A 148 2.92 -11.83 25.75
N LEU A 149 2.62 -11.99 24.47
CA LEU A 149 3.20 -13.02 23.59
C LEU A 149 4.35 -12.49 22.73
N CYS A 150 4.23 -11.25 22.27
CA CYS A 150 5.19 -10.57 21.41
C CYS A 150 6.17 -9.75 22.26
N ALA A 151 7.45 -9.84 21.94
CA ALA A 151 8.47 -9.01 22.55
C ALA A 151 8.29 -7.54 22.13
N GLU A 152 8.55 -6.63 23.06
CA GLU A 152 8.54 -5.19 22.79
C GLU A 152 9.56 -4.84 21.72
N LEU A 153 9.10 -4.22 20.63
CA LEU A 153 9.98 -3.75 19.56
C LEU A 153 10.66 -2.46 19.98
N GLN A 154 11.93 -2.32 19.62
CA GLN A 154 12.75 -1.15 19.86
C GLN A 154 13.47 -0.75 18.58
N LEU A 155 13.72 0.55 18.43
CA LEU A 155 14.55 1.05 17.34
C LEU A 155 15.98 0.51 17.48
N ASP A 156 16.45 -0.24 16.48
CA ASP A 156 17.84 -0.65 16.36
C ASP A 156 18.61 0.37 15.51
N LYS A 157 18.06 0.73 14.34
CA LYS A 157 18.67 1.71 13.44
C LYS A 157 17.63 2.43 12.58
N LEU A 158 17.75 3.76 12.46
CA LEU A 158 17.12 4.51 11.37
C LEU A 158 18.01 4.40 10.12
N MET A 159 17.55 3.67 9.11
CA MET A 159 18.35 3.32 7.93
C MET A 159 18.24 4.34 6.80
N LYS A 160 17.01 4.80 6.51
CA LYS A 160 16.70 5.76 5.45
C LYS A 160 15.76 6.82 6.03
N LEU A 161 16.02 8.08 5.69
CA LEU A 161 15.19 9.22 6.05
C LEU A 161 15.05 10.12 4.82
N ILE A 162 13.83 10.27 4.35
CA ILE A 162 13.50 11.13 3.22
C ILE A 162 12.43 12.12 3.69
N ARG A 163 12.65 13.41 3.46
CA ARG A 163 11.64 14.45 3.64
C ARG A 163 10.83 14.59 2.35
N ILE A 164 9.50 14.61 2.48
CA ILE A 164 8.61 14.86 1.35
C ILE A 164 8.49 16.38 1.16
N GLU A 165 8.88 16.89 -0.01
CA GLU A 165 8.78 18.33 -0.28
C GLU A 165 7.32 18.78 -0.39
N GLY A 166 7.04 20.02 0.06
CA GLY A 166 5.69 20.56 0.11
C GLY A 166 4.80 20.03 1.25
N SER A 167 5.33 19.15 2.10
CA SER A 167 4.73 18.73 3.37
C SER A 167 5.80 18.84 4.45
N ALA A 168 5.87 20.01 5.12
CA ALA A 168 7.02 20.43 5.93
C ALA A 168 7.42 19.46 7.08
N GLU A 169 6.59 18.48 7.38
CA GLU A 169 6.69 17.64 8.58
C GLU A 169 6.48 16.15 8.26
N VAL A 170 6.50 15.74 6.99
CA VAL A 170 6.28 14.34 6.58
C VAL A 170 7.58 13.70 6.13
N TYR A 171 7.89 12.57 6.75
CA TYR A 171 9.10 11.79 6.52
C TYR A 171 8.75 10.37 6.08
N GLU A 172 9.33 9.95 4.95
CA GLU A 172 9.41 8.55 4.57
C GLU A 172 10.64 7.93 5.26
N VAL A 173 10.42 6.87 6.03
CA VAL A 173 11.46 6.24 6.86
C VAL A 173 11.58 4.76 6.57
N THR A 174 12.83 4.28 6.58
CA THR A 174 13.14 2.86 6.69
C THR A 174 13.88 2.63 7.99
N VAL A 175 13.32 1.79 8.88
CA VAL A 175 13.89 1.47 10.18
C VAL A 175 14.18 -0.01 10.31
N ARG A 176 15.25 -0.35 11.03
CA ARG A 176 15.50 -1.69 11.55
C ARG A 176 15.10 -1.72 13.01
N LEU A 177 14.32 -2.72 13.40
CA LEU A 177 13.86 -2.92 14.76
C LEU A 177 14.45 -4.20 15.36
N ARG A 178 14.57 -4.21 16.69
CA ARG A 178 14.93 -5.36 17.51
C ARG A 178 13.81 -5.66 18.52
N PRO A 179 13.64 -6.92 18.96
CA PRO A 179 14.32 -8.12 18.49
C PRO A 179 13.84 -8.56 17.09
N GLY A 180 14.56 -9.51 16.48
CA GLY A 180 14.15 -10.13 15.20
C GLY A 180 14.62 -9.42 13.93
N GLY A 181 15.27 -8.26 14.02
CA GLY A 181 15.91 -7.59 12.89
C GLY A 181 14.94 -7.20 11.77
N GLY A 182 13.68 -6.92 12.10
CA GLY A 182 12.67 -6.55 11.12
C GLY A 182 13.00 -5.19 10.50
N ILE A 183 12.98 -5.10 9.18
CA ILE A 183 13.14 -3.85 8.44
C ILE A 183 11.77 -3.39 8.00
N PHE A 184 11.38 -2.19 8.40
CA PHE A 184 10.05 -1.62 8.15
C PHE A 184 10.17 -0.31 7.39
N HIS A 185 9.21 -0.08 6.51
CA HIS A 185 9.07 1.14 5.74
C HIS A 185 7.72 1.80 6.06
N THR A 186 7.70 3.10 6.30
CA THR A 186 6.46 3.84 6.59
C THR A 186 6.62 5.35 6.45
N PHE A 187 5.52 6.07 6.65
CA PHE A 187 5.46 7.53 6.71
C PHE A 187 5.21 7.98 8.14
N VAL A 188 6.03 8.92 8.59
CA VAL A 188 5.95 9.54 9.92
C VAL A 188 5.70 11.03 9.73
N MET A 189 4.78 11.59 10.52
CA MET A 189 4.52 13.02 10.55
C MET A 189 4.74 13.58 11.94
N GLY A 190 5.27 14.80 12.00
CA GLY A 190 5.32 15.60 13.22
C GLY A 190 6.53 16.52 13.32
N THR A 191 6.63 17.21 14.45
CA THR A 191 7.63 18.23 14.75
C THR A 191 8.00 18.23 16.22
N ASP A 192 9.09 18.92 16.55
CA ASP A 192 9.49 19.21 17.94
C ASP A 192 9.60 17.98 18.86
N GLY A 193 9.95 16.82 18.29
CA GLY A 193 10.10 15.56 19.03
C GLY A 193 8.83 14.72 19.12
N GLU A 194 7.67 15.26 18.71
CA GLU A 194 6.40 14.55 18.63
C GLU A 194 6.20 14.01 17.22
N TYR A 195 6.25 12.69 17.06
CA TYR A 195 6.17 12.03 15.77
C TYR A 195 5.21 10.85 15.83
N SER A 196 4.38 10.70 14.80
CA SER A 196 3.40 9.63 14.68
C SER A 196 3.42 9.00 13.30
N VAL A 197 3.16 7.69 13.25
CA VAL A 197 2.98 6.98 11.98
C VAL A 197 1.62 7.39 11.40
N ILE A 198 1.59 7.83 10.15
CA ILE A 198 0.36 8.35 9.50
C ILE A 198 -0.32 7.36 8.56
N VAL A 199 0.29 6.19 8.34
CA VAL A 199 -0.29 5.12 7.52
C VAL A 199 -0.55 3.88 8.38
N PRO A 200 -1.73 3.25 8.29
CA PRO A 200 -2.07 2.11 9.15
C PRO A 200 -1.29 0.84 8.82
N ASP A 201 -0.82 0.72 7.58
CA ASP A 201 -0.09 -0.42 7.08
C ASP A 201 1.40 -0.08 6.96
N VAL A 202 2.20 -0.80 7.76
CA VAL A 202 3.64 -0.58 7.91
C VAL A 202 4.37 -1.78 7.32
N PRO A 203 4.68 -1.79 6.01
CA PRO A 203 5.27 -2.95 5.36
C PRO A 203 6.61 -3.35 5.98
N ARG A 204 6.74 -4.64 6.29
CA ARG A 204 8.03 -5.27 6.59
C ARG A 204 8.71 -5.69 5.29
N LEU A 205 9.91 -5.17 5.04
CA LEU A 205 10.66 -5.36 3.81
C LEU A 205 11.45 -6.69 3.78
N ASN A 206 11.75 -7.27 4.93
CA ASN A 206 12.49 -8.53 5.02
C ASN A 206 11.63 -9.70 5.53
N LYS A 207 12.04 -10.93 5.19
CA LYS A 207 11.35 -12.15 5.65
C LYS A 207 11.29 -12.20 7.19
N TYR A 208 10.11 -12.52 7.73
CA TYR A 208 9.89 -12.70 9.17
C TYR A 208 9.85 -14.17 9.60
N GLY A 209 9.64 -15.10 8.66
CA GLY A 209 9.60 -16.54 8.91
C GLY A 209 8.50 -16.92 9.91
N ASN A 210 8.81 -17.82 10.84
CA ASN A 210 7.87 -18.30 11.85
C ASN A 210 7.93 -17.51 13.17
N LYS A 211 8.62 -16.37 13.21
CA LYS A 211 8.89 -15.64 14.45
C LYS A 211 7.66 -14.99 15.08
N GLY A 212 6.57 -14.81 14.33
CA GLY A 212 5.29 -14.29 14.83
C GLY A 212 4.23 -15.34 15.14
N PHE A 213 4.51 -16.65 15.00
CA PHE A 213 3.47 -17.70 15.03
C PHE A 213 2.89 -18.03 16.43
N CYS A 214 3.19 -17.23 17.45
CA CYS A 214 2.54 -17.33 18.76
C CYS A 214 1.18 -16.63 18.81
N ILE A 215 0.85 -15.80 17.82
CA ILE A 215 -0.44 -15.11 17.73
C ILE A 215 -1.30 -15.74 16.63
N ASN A 216 -2.62 -15.72 16.79
CA ASN A 216 -3.57 -16.33 15.86
C ASN A 216 -4.00 -15.38 14.72
N LYS A 217 -3.54 -14.12 14.73
CA LYS A 217 -3.85 -13.11 13.72
C LYS A 217 -2.69 -12.97 12.72
N GLN A 218 -2.85 -13.59 11.55
CA GLN A 218 -1.80 -13.70 10.53
C GLN A 218 -1.33 -12.36 9.99
N GLU A 219 -2.22 -11.36 9.92
CA GLU A 219 -1.89 -10.01 9.44
C GLU A 219 -0.88 -9.30 10.36
N LEU A 220 -0.76 -9.72 11.63
CA LEU A 220 0.15 -9.13 12.60
C LEU A 220 1.45 -9.93 12.78
N TRP A 221 1.59 -11.09 12.14
CA TRP A 221 2.84 -11.88 12.19
C TRP A 221 4.09 -11.09 11.80
N PRO A 222 4.07 -10.16 10.83
CA PRO A 222 5.25 -9.36 10.50
C PRO A 222 5.75 -8.48 11.66
N PHE A 223 4.84 -8.06 12.55
CA PHE A 223 5.10 -7.15 13.67
C PHE A 223 5.46 -7.90 14.96
N CYS A 224 5.04 -9.15 15.11
CA CYS A 224 5.30 -9.92 16.31
C CYS A 224 6.64 -10.67 16.25
N PHE A 225 7.47 -10.50 17.28
CA PHE A 225 8.56 -11.43 17.59
C PHE A 225 8.21 -12.18 18.88
N CYS A 226 7.91 -13.48 18.79
CA CYS A 226 7.46 -14.23 19.95
C CYS A 226 8.52 -14.28 21.06
N LYS A 227 8.12 -13.95 22.29
CA LYS A 227 9.00 -13.93 23.47
C LYS A 227 9.70 -15.27 23.71
N LYS A 228 9.08 -16.40 23.35
CA LYS A 228 9.69 -17.75 23.43
C LYS A 228 10.99 -17.92 22.63
N TYR A 229 11.26 -17.03 21.67
CA TYR A 229 12.49 -17.02 20.88
C TYR A 229 13.55 -16.05 21.39
N LEU A 230 13.27 -15.28 22.46
CA LEU A 230 14.27 -14.46 23.11
C LEU A 230 15.34 -15.35 23.77
N PRO A 231 16.61 -14.92 23.80
CA PRO A 231 17.62 -15.58 24.62
C PRO A 231 17.11 -15.69 26.05
N LYS A 232 17.26 -16.86 26.66
CA LYS A 232 17.07 -16.97 28.11
C LYS A 232 18.16 -16.15 28.77
N ALA A 233 17.75 -15.29 29.71
CA ALA A 233 18.67 -14.54 30.56
C ALA A 233 19.53 -15.51 31.39
#